data_AF-A0A9D4TLG4-F1
#
_entry.id   AF-A0A9D4TLG4-F1
#
_cell.length_a   1.000
_cell.length_b   1.000
_cell.length_c   1.000
_cell.angle_alpha   90.00
_cell.angle_beta   90.00
_cell.angle_gamma   90.00
#
_symmetry.space_group_name_H-M   'P 1'
#
loop_
_entity.id
_entity.type
_entity.pdbx_description
1 polymer ?
#
loop_
_entity_poly.entity_id
_entity_poly.type
_entity_poly.pdbx_seq_one_letter_code
_entity_poly.pdbx_strand_id
1 'polypeptide(L)'
;MRGVQRLVQRGLHAAGEALAAANGREPAAACRSMARVAGQAPFRSFASTAPQAWRSAGHSTAARTCGGAAQCPKLGLRQFGFAASSALSAAQTSGKAGLAAAAAALKRPQGLAGSSLVRLAGRRLKSSAAAFRPAANAAEAYSPAAFTAGLTAGQRRQLVVWLSVCSGWVFVLVVIGGITRLTRSGLSMTSWKFTGEAPPSSPEEWEVEFARYKATPEYLAANQGMTVDEFKFIYFWEWGHRMWGRALGFVVALPAAYFAARGMVNAPLGRRLSLLFLMGGMQGLVGWWMVRSGFREPEQGEVPRVSTYRMAGHLASAFAIYSTLVWTTLSVAFPVPPTTVAGLEAAHAARLLGRWARPLAVVLGVTAMSGCFVAGKEAGRAYNTWPDMNGEWFPSAYLSERLPALRNLFENTAAVQFNHRMLAYTTLAGVATLWRYGSQLTALPPAARLCLHALAAATVGQVTLGITTLLTYVPVSLGAAHQAGAMVLFTIMLGLLYSIKPAPSLGTFRLLVAKYGTPATAAAVLGIGGTVVNMH
;
A
#
# COMPACT_ATOMS: atom_id res chain seq x y z
N MET A 1 6.00 -29.26 -5.67
CA MET A 1 4.82 -29.22 -4.78
C MET A 1 5.03 -29.81 -3.38
N ARG A 2 5.82 -30.87 -3.17
CA ARG A 2 6.07 -31.46 -1.82
C ARG A 2 6.91 -30.60 -0.84
N GLY A 3 7.59 -29.56 -1.31
CA GLY A 3 8.33 -28.61 -0.46
C GLY A 3 7.43 -27.55 0.19
N VAL A 4 6.41 -27.10 -0.53
CA VAL A 4 5.46 -26.07 -0.06
C VAL A 4 4.55 -26.64 1.03
N GLN A 5 4.12 -27.90 0.91
CA GLN A 5 3.33 -28.58 1.96
C GLN A 5 4.12 -28.73 3.27
N ARG A 6 5.43 -28.99 3.22
CA ARG A 6 6.28 -29.09 4.42
C ARG A 6 6.53 -27.72 5.07
N LEU A 7 6.58 -26.65 4.29
CA LEU A 7 6.70 -25.28 4.81
C LEU A 7 5.40 -24.83 5.50
N VAL A 8 4.24 -25.19 4.93
CA VAL A 8 2.93 -24.90 5.50
C VAL A 8 2.68 -25.70 6.79
N GLN A 9 3.07 -26.99 6.83
CA GLN A 9 2.98 -27.79 8.07
C GLN A 9 3.88 -27.25 9.19
N ARG A 10 5.10 -26.81 8.87
CA ARG A 10 6.01 -26.20 9.86
C ARG A 10 5.50 -24.84 10.36
N GLY A 11 4.89 -24.04 9.49
CA GLY A 11 4.26 -22.77 9.87
C GLY A 11 3.03 -22.94 10.76
N LEU A 12 2.23 -23.99 10.52
CA LEU A 12 1.06 -24.30 11.35
C LEU A 12 1.45 -24.86 12.73
N HIS A 13 2.54 -25.63 12.82
CA HIS A 13 3.05 -26.14 14.11
C HIS A 13 3.62 -25.00 14.98
N ALA A 14 4.40 -24.09 14.39
CA ALA A 14 4.94 -22.92 15.08
C ALA A 14 3.83 -21.93 15.52
N ALA A 15 2.76 -21.81 14.73
CA ALA A 15 1.60 -21.01 15.11
C ALA A 15 0.79 -21.65 16.27
N GLY A 16 0.75 -22.98 16.35
CA GLY A 16 0.13 -23.71 17.47
C GLY A 16 0.90 -23.55 18.79
N GLU A 17 2.24 -23.61 18.74
CA GLU A 17 3.10 -23.41 19.91
C GLU A 17 3.04 -21.96 20.44
N ALA A 18 2.99 -20.98 19.54
CA ALA A 18 2.82 -19.57 19.91
C ALA A 18 1.44 -19.27 20.54
N LEU A 19 0.39 -19.99 20.14
CA LEU A 19 -0.96 -19.84 20.70
C LEU A 19 -1.11 -20.50 22.07
N ALA A 20 -0.35 -21.58 22.33
CA ALA A 20 -0.30 -22.25 23.63
C ALA A 20 0.47 -21.41 24.67
N ALA A 21 1.54 -20.73 24.27
CA ALA A 21 2.31 -19.82 25.13
C ALA A 21 1.52 -18.55 25.52
N ALA A 22 0.56 -18.11 24.71
CA ALA A 22 -0.22 -16.90 24.94
C ALA A 22 -1.40 -17.09 25.92
N ASN A 23 -1.80 -18.31 26.25
CA ASN A 23 -3.02 -18.60 27.02
C ASN A 23 -2.80 -19.09 28.46
N GLY A 24 -1.59 -18.96 29.02
CA GLY A 24 -1.35 -18.92 30.46
C GLY A 24 -2.04 -20.03 31.29
N ARG A 25 -2.04 -21.28 30.83
CA ARG A 25 -2.43 -22.44 31.65
C ARG A 25 -1.23 -23.35 31.85
N GLU A 26 -0.77 -23.43 33.08
CA GLU A 26 0.20 -24.43 33.53
C GLU A 26 -0.30 -25.86 33.26
N PRO A 27 0.58 -26.79 32.84
CA PRO A 27 0.32 -28.21 32.97
C PRO A 27 0.89 -28.72 34.30
N ALA A 28 0.03 -28.88 35.30
CA ALA A 28 0.32 -29.72 36.45
C ALA A 28 0.16 -31.21 36.07
N ALA A 29 1.23 -31.97 36.30
CA ALA A 29 1.33 -33.38 36.67
C ALA A 29 0.50 -34.45 35.91
N ALA A 30 1.19 -35.33 35.16
CA ALA A 30 1.20 -36.78 35.40
C ALA A 30 2.14 -37.55 34.45
N CYS A 31 2.79 -38.60 35.01
CA CYS A 31 3.52 -39.70 34.36
C CYS A 31 5.02 -39.54 34.00
N ARG A 32 5.83 -39.56 35.07
CA ARG A 32 6.89 -40.54 35.43
C ARG A 32 7.71 -41.27 34.34
N SER A 33 9.03 -41.24 34.62
CA SER A 33 10.07 -42.27 34.39
C SER A 33 10.61 -42.39 32.96
N MET A 34 11.91 -42.44 32.66
CA MET A 34 13.16 -42.55 33.42
C MET A 34 14.23 -41.76 32.66
N ALA A 35 15.12 -41.07 33.37
CA ALA A 35 16.43 -40.70 32.85
C ALA A 35 17.47 -41.15 33.87
N ARG A 36 18.37 -42.05 33.48
CA ARG A 36 19.69 -42.19 34.09
C ARG A 36 20.76 -42.56 33.06
N VAL A 37 21.67 -41.61 32.89
CA VAL A 37 23.13 -41.75 32.99
C VAL A 37 23.93 -42.18 31.75
N ALA A 38 25.08 -41.48 31.63
CA ALA A 38 26.27 -41.66 30.78
C ALA A 38 26.17 -41.06 29.37
N GLY A 39 27.10 -40.25 28.88
CA GLY A 39 28.45 -39.92 29.35
C GLY A 39 29.42 -40.01 28.17
N GLN A 40 30.23 -38.96 27.99
CA GLN A 40 31.49 -38.90 27.22
C GLN A 40 31.43 -38.87 25.67
N ALA A 41 32.31 -38.02 25.12
CA ALA A 41 32.58 -37.76 23.69
C ALA A 41 33.61 -38.77 23.12
N PRO A 42 34.30 -38.59 21.95
CA PRO A 42 34.08 -37.78 20.74
C PRO A 42 34.39 -38.55 19.39
N PHE A 43 34.44 -37.83 18.26
CA PHE A 43 35.31 -38.02 17.06
C PHE A 43 34.89 -38.90 15.84
N ARG A 44 35.14 -38.31 14.63
CA ARG A 44 35.34 -38.89 13.25
C ARG A 44 34.16 -39.60 12.57
N SER A 45 34.02 -39.72 11.24
CA SER A 45 34.51 -39.11 9.98
C SER A 45 33.98 -40.01 8.83
N PHE A 46 34.00 -39.53 7.57
CA PHE A 46 33.74 -40.27 6.31
C PHE A 46 32.28 -40.68 6.04
N ALA A 47 31.81 -40.88 4.81
CA ALA A 47 32.03 -40.38 3.45
C ALA A 47 31.26 -41.37 2.55
N SER A 48 30.61 -40.89 1.49
CA SER A 48 30.14 -41.68 0.32
C SER A 48 29.05 -42.73 0.64
N THR A 49 28.06 -43.05 -0.19
CA THR A 49 28.00 -43.26 -1.64
C THR A 49 26.52 -43.24 -2.07
N ALA A 50 26.22 -42.68 -3.24
CA ALA A 50 25.08 -43.10 -4.08
C ALA A 50 25.48 -44.43 -4.80
N PRO A 51 24.61 -45.23 -5.46
CA PRO A 51 23.58 -44.76 -6.43
C PRO A 51 22.33 -45.67 -6.65
N GLN A 52 21.43 -45.20 -7.53
CA GLN A 52 20.59 -45.94 -8.53
C GLN A 52 19.69 -47.11 -8.06
N ALA A 53 18.58 -47.51 -8.68
CA ALA A 53 17.62 -47.09 -9.71
C ALA A 53 16.56 -48.24 -9.74
N TRP A 54 15.63 -48.24 -10.72
CA TRP A 54 14.62 -49.27 -11.06
C TRP A 54 13.24 -49.06 -10.39
N ARG A 55 12.15 -48.71 -11.13
CA ARG A 55 11.33 -49.52 -12.09
C ARG A 55 10.85 -50.81 -11.41
N SER A 56 9.59 -51.26 -11.41
CA SER A 56 8.38 -51.03 -12.21
C SER A 56 7.28 -51.99 -11.68
N ALA A 57 6.01 -51.77 -12.06
CA ALA A 57 4.88 -52.73 -12.00
C ALA A 57 4.36 -53.09 -10.57
N GLY A 58 3.09 -53.38 -10.32
CA GLY A 58 1.90 -53.56 -11.14
C GLY A 58 0.91 -54.44 -10.35
N HIS A 59 -0.40 -54.17 -10.48
CA HIS A 59 -1.56 -55.07 -10.26
C HIS A 59 -1.81 -55.61 -8.83
N SER A 60 -2.96 -55.28 -8.21
CA SER A 60 -4.20 -56.10 -8.13
C SER A 60 -4.02 -57.36 -7.26
N THR A 61 -4.90 -57.81 -6.35
CA THR A 61 -6.34 -57.63 -6.09
C THR A 61 -6.70 -58.37 -4.78
N ALA A 62 -7.89 -58.04 -4.24
CA ALA A 62 -8.84 -58.91 -3.51
C ALA A 62 -8.68 -59.05 -1.98
N ALA A 63 -9.65 -58.75 -1.10
CA ALA A 63 -11.13 -58.87 -1.04
C ALA A 63 -11.56 -59.95 -0.03
N ARG A 64 -12.37 -59.54 0.96
CA ARG A 64 -13.46 -60.23 1.73
C ARG A 64 -13.69 -59.43 3.03
N THR A 65 -14.90 -59.17 3.55
CA THR A 65 -16.16 -59.92 3.53
C THR A 65 -17.36 -59.03 3.90
N CYS A 66 -18.55 -59.56 3.60
CA CYS A 66 -19.89 -58.96 3.53
C CYS A 66 -20.63 -58.64 4.84
N GLY A 67 -21.73 -57.87 4.72
CA GLY A 67 -22.95 -58.07 5.52
C GLY A 67 -23.94 -56.88 5.59
N GLY A 68 -25.07 -56.95 4.86
CA GLY A 68 -26.39 -56.56 5.41
C GLY A 68 -27.05 -55.22 5.03
N ALA A 69 -27.89 -55.25 3.98
CA ALA A 69 -29.24 -54.67 3.80
C ALA A 69 -29.57 -53.18 4.11
N ALA A 70 -29.96 -52.43 3.08
CA ALA A 70 -31.30 -51.78 2.94
C ALA A 70 -31.38 -50.98 1.61
N GLN A 71 -32.37 -51.29 0.79
CA GLN A 71 -32.69 -50.61 -0.49
C GLN A 71 -33.52 -49.34 -0.26
N CYS A 72 -33.24 -48.28 -1.05
CA CYS A 72 -34.23 -47.26 -1.41
C CYS A 72 -33.93 -46.69 -2.82
N PRO A 73 -34.97 -46.37 -3.63
CA PRO A 73 -34.85 -46.29 -5.09
C PRO A 73 -34.42 -44.91 -5.60
N LYS A 74 -33.61 -44.92 -6.67
CA LYS A 74 -33.37 -43.77 -7.56
C LYS A 74 -34.61 -43.56 -8.44
N LEU A 75 -35.23 -42.38 -8.43
CA LEU A 75 -35.94 -41.78 -9.57
C LEU A 75 -36.42 -40.36 -9.24
N GLY A 76 -36.14 -39.38 -10.12
CA GLY A 76 -37.01 -38.19 -10.24
C GLY A 76 -36.41 -36.78 -10.36
N LEU A 77 -35.09 -36.55 -10.30
CA LEU A 77 -34.54 -35.17 -10.36
C LEU A 77 -34.36 -34.59 -11.78
N ARG A 78 -34.99 -35.19 -12.81
CA ARG A 78 -34.94 -34.70 -14.20
C ARG A 78 -36.24 -34.09 -14.73
N GLN A 79 -37.35 -34.12 -13.98
CA GLN A 79 -38.64 -33.56 -14.44
C GLN A 79 -38.88 -32.09 -14.06
N PHE A 80 -38.16 -31.52 -13.08
CA PHE A 80 -38.31 -30.10 -12.71
C PHE A 80 -37.56 -29.12 -13.64
N GLY A 81 -36.58 -29.60 -14.41
CA GLY A 81 -35.83 -28.75 -15.35
C GLY A 81 -36.60 -28.40 -16.63
N PHE A 82 -37.57 -29.21 -17.03
CA PHE A 82 -38.35 -28.99 -18.25
C PHE A 82 -39.55 -28.06 -18.04
N ALA A 83 -40.22 -28.12 -16.88
CA ALA A 83 -41.39 -27.27 -16.58
C ALA A 83 -41.03 -25.79 -16.37
N ALA A 84 -39.85 -25.49 -15.83
CA ALA A 84 -39.37 -24.11 -15.66
C ALA A 84 -38.96 -23.47 -16.99
N SER A 85 -38.45 -24.27 -17.93
CA SER A 85 -38.01 -23.80 -19.25
C SER A 85 -39.19 -23.55 -20.20
N SER A 86 -40.27 -24.34 -20.11
CA SER A 86 -41.49 -24.14 -20.90
C SER A 86 -42.34 -22.96 -20.40
N ALA A 87 -42.38 -22.69 -19.09
CA ALA A 87 -43.06 -21.51 -18.54
C ALA A 87 -42.35 -20.20 -18.90
N LEU A 88 -41.01 -20.21 -18.98
CA LEU A 88 -40.22 -19.03 -19.37
C LEU A 88 -40.36 -18.70 -20.87
N SER A 89 -40.53 -19.74 -21.70
CA SER A 89 -40.76 -19.59 -23.15
C SER A 89 -42.18 -19.08 -23.45
N ALA A 90 -43.20 -19.51 -22.69
CA ALA A 90 -44.57 -19.02 -22.83
C ALA A 90 -44.77 -17.56 -22.34
N ALA A 91 -43.96 -17.10 -21.37
CA ALA A 91 -43.97 -15.72 -20.89
C ALA A 91 -43.28 -14.73 -21.84
N GLN A 92 -42.44 -15.21 -22.76
CA GLN A 92 -41.80 -14.37 -23.78
C GLN A 92 -42.69 -14.10 -25.00
N THR A 93 -43.80 -14.83 -25.18
CA THR A 93 -44.67 -14.73 -26.36
C THR A 93 -46.07 -14.17 -26.09
N SER A 94 -46.43 -13.86 -24.84
CA SER A 94 -47.75 -13.29 -24.52
C SER A 94 -47.66 -12.19 -23.45
N GLY A 95 -47.69 -10.92 -23.88
CA GLY A 95 -47.73 -9.76 -22.99
C GLY A 95 -48.94 -9.79 -22.04
N LYS A 96 -48.85 -9.09 -20.90
CA LYS A 96 -49.80 -8.85 -19.77
C LYS A 96 -50.75 -9.99 -19.30
N ALA A 97 -51.35 -10.79 -20.19
CA ALA A 97 -52.22 -11.92 -19.89
C ALA A 97 -51.49 -13.14 -19.29
N GLY A 98 -50.22 -13.40 -19.66
CA GLY A 98 -49.46 -14.55 -19.14
C GLY A 98 -49.13 -14.48 -17.64
N LEU A 99 -49.04 -13.26 -17.08
CA LEU A 99 -48.75 -13.03 -15.66
C LEU A 99 -49.94 -13.37 -14.73
N ALA A 100 -51.17 -13.24 -15.23
CA ALA A 100 -52.38 -13.54 -14.45
C ALA A 100 -52.59 -15.06 -14.26
N ALA A 101 -52.24 -15.87 -15.27
CA ALA A 101 -52.34 -17.33 -15.22
C ALA A 101 -51.32 -17.95 -14.24
N ALA A 102 -50.11 -17.39 -14.17
CA ALA A 102 -49.08 -17.82 -13.21
C ALA A 102 -49.45 -17.51 -11.75
N ALA A 103 -50.16 -16.40 -11.50
CA ALA A 103 -50.66 -16.04 -10.18
C ALA A 103 -51.84 -16.93 -9.71
N ALA A 104 -52.63 -17.47 -10.64
CA ALA A 104 -53.73 -18.38 -10.33
C ALA A 104 -53.25 -19.78 -9.92
N ALA A 105 -52.11 -20.25 -10.44
CA ALA A 105 -51.52 -21.55 -10.10
C ALA A 105 -50.94 -21.62 -8.66
N LEU A 106 -50.69 -20.47 -8.04
CA LEU A 106 -50.16 -20.35 -6.67
C LEU A 106 -51.25 -20.37 -5.57
N LYS A 107 -52.53 -20.52 -5.92
CA LYS A 107 -53.68 -20.44 -4.99
C LYS A 107 -54.32 -21.77 -4.58
N ARG A 108 -53.63 -22.92 -4.67
CA ARG A 108 -54.11 -24.17 -4.07
C ARG A 108 -53.23 -24.60 -2.90
N PRO A 109 -53.76 -24.66 -1.66
CA PRO A 109 -53.04 -25.23 -0.53
C PRO A 109 -53.31 -26.74 -0.50
N GLN A 110 -52.29 -27.56 -0.72
CA GLN A 110 -52.33 -28.96 -0.31
C GLN A 110 -50.99 -29.35 0.33
N GLY A 111 -51.07 -29.83 1.59
CA GLY A 111 -50.09 -30.74 2.16
C GLY A 111 -48.96 -30.14 3.01
N LEU A 112 -49.22 -30.01 4.31
CA LEU A 112 -48.33 -30.30 5.44
C LEU A 112 -46.80 -30.47 5.16
N ALA A 113 -46.07 -29.36 5.00
CA ALA A 113 -44.61 -29.27 5.31
C ALA A 113 -44.07 -27.81 5.41
N GLY A 114 -44.94 -26.79 5.46
CA GLY A 114 -44.54 -25.39 5.23
C GLY A 114 -44.01 -24.61 6.45
N SER A 115 -44.29 -25.03 7.68
CA SER A 115 -44.07 -24.18 8.86
C SER A 115 -42.64 -24.17 9.42
N SER A 116 -41.83 -25.19 9.11
CA SER A 116 -40.41 -25.26 9.49
C SER A 116 -39.50 -24.62 8.44
N LEU A 117 -39.78 -24.80 7.15
CA LEU A 117 -38.98 -24.22 6.06
C LEU A 117 -39.14 -22.69 5.96
N VAL A 118 -40.35 -22.16 6.16
CA VAL A 118 -40.59 -20.70 6.20
C VAL A 118 -39.92 -20.05 7.41
N ARG A 119 -39.89 -20.72 8.57
CA ARG A 119 -39.17 -20.24 9.77
C ARG A 119 -37.65 -20.31 9.60
N LEU A 120 -37.12 -21.33 8.93
CA LEU A 120 -35.69 -21.45 8.64
C LEU A 120 -35.22 -20.42 7.60
N ALA A 121 -36.03 -20.19 6.56
CA ALA A 121 -35.80 -19.15 5.55
C ALA A 121 -35.87 -17.74 6.16
N GLY A 122 -36.87 -17.48 7.02
CA GLY A 122 -37.00 -16.21 7.75
C GLY A 122 -35.85 -15.95 8.74
N ARG A 123 -35.32 -16.99 9.41
CA ARG A 123 -34.13 -16.86 10.27
C ARG A 123 -32.84 -16.62 9.47
N ARG A 124 -32.66 -17.28 8.32
CA ARG A 124 -31.52 -17.04 7.41
C ARG A 124 -31.56 -15.65 6.77
N LEU A 125 -32.74 -15.13 6.43
CA LEU A 125 -32.91 -13.76 5.91
C LEU A 125 -32.63 -12.69 6.99
N LYS A 126 -33.03 -12.93 8.25
CA LYS A 126 -32.71 -12.02 9.36
C LYS A 126 -31.22 -12.03 9.74
N SER A 127 -30.54 -13.19 9.70
CA SER A 127 -29.10 -13.26 10.03
C SER A 127 -28.22 -12.67 8.91
N SER A 128 -28.64 -12.79 7.65
CA SER A 128 -27.94 -12.15 6.52
C SER A 128 -28.15 -10.64 6.49
N ALA A 129 -29.37 -10.14 6.77
CA ALA A 129 -29.61 -8.71 6.94
C ALA A 129 -28.81 -8.10 8.12
N ALA A 130 -28.65 -8.84 9.22
CA ALA A 130 -27.83 -8.43 10.36
C ALA A 130 -26.32 -8.43 10.06
N ALA A 131 -25.84 -9.31 9.18
CA ALA A 131 -24.44 -9.33 8.74
C ALA A 131 -24.13 -8.28 7.65
N PHE A 132 -25.13 -7.84 6.87
CA PHE A 132 -24.99 -6.81 5.84
C PHE A 132 -24.93 -5.39 6.39
N ARG A 133 -25.64 -5.11 7.48
CA ARG A 133 -25.65 -3.80 8.14
C ARG A 133 -24.25 -3.33 8.59
N PRO A 134 -23.42 -4.15 9.27
CA PRO A 134 -22.06 -3.75 9.67
C PRO A 134 -21.14 -3.40 8.49
N ALA A 135 -21.20 -4.17 7.40
CA ALA A 135 -20.34 -3.96 6.23
C ALA A 135 -20.76 -2.73 5.40
N ALA A 136 -22.07 -2.51 5.23
CA ALA A 136 -22.60 -1.31 4.59
C ALA A 136 -22.29 -0.05 5.43
N ASN A 137 -22.51 -0.11 6.75
CA ASN A 137 -22.19 0.99 7.67
C ASN A 137 -20.67 1.27 7.72
N ALA A 138 -19.82 0.25 7.62
CA ALA A 138 -18.36 0.42 7.56
C ALA A 138 -17.90 1.06 6.24
N ALA A 139 -18.52 0.72 5.11
CA ALA A 139 -18.23 1.31 3.80
C ALA A 139 -18.76 2.76 3.69
N GLU A 140 -19.94 3.03 4.24
CA GLU A 140 -20.54 4.37 4.30
C GLU A 140 -19.77 5.30 5.25
N ALA A 141 -19.32 4.77 6.39
CA ALA A 141 -18.47 5.50 7.34
C ALA A 141 -17.04 5.77 6.85
N TYR A 142 -16.65 5.26 5.67
CA TYR A 142 -15.38 5.54 4.99
C TYR A 142 -15.58 6.19 3.60
N SER A 143 -16.78 6.69 3.31
CA SER A 143 -17.02 7.52 2.13
C SER A 143 -16.38 8.90 2.32
N PRO A 144 -15.71 9.50 1.32
CA PRO A 144 -15.21 10.87 1.38
C PRO A 144 -16.28 11.88 1.82
N ALA A 145 -17.53 11.67 1.43
CA ALA A 145 -18.68 12.47 1.86
C ALA A 145 -18.92 12.43 3.39
N ALA A 146 -18.55 11.32 4.05
CA ALA A 146 -18.67 11.18 5.49
C ALA A 146 -17.68 12.07 6.25
N PHE A 147 -16.52 12.44 5.68
CA PHE A 147 -15.56 13.34 6.35
C PHE A 147 -16.08 14.77 6.48
N THR A 148 -17.00 15.18 5.60
CA THR A 148 -17.51 16.55 5.55
C THR A 148 -18.98 16.66 5.97
N ALA A 149 -19.57 15.56 6.45
CA ALA A 149 -20.96 15.56 6.90
C ALA A 149 -21.18 16.56 8.04
N GLY A 150 -22.16 17.46 7.88
CA GLY A 150 -22.49 18.50 8.85
C GLY A 150 -21.63 19.77 8.78
N LEU A 151 -20.66 19.87 7.86
CA LEU A 151 -19.81 21.05 7.72
C LEU A 151 -20.39 22.06 6.72
N THR A 152 -20.31 23.34 7.08
CA THR A 152 -20.54 24.44 6.12
C THR A 152 -19.41 24.51 5.09
N ALA A 153 -19.65 25.19 3.96
CA ALA A 153 -18.62 25.40 2.94
C ALA A 153 -17.37 26.13 3.47
N GLY A 154 -17.56 27.12 4.36
CA GLY A 154 -16.47 27.85 5.00
C GLY A 154 -15.62 26.98 5.92
N GLN A 155 -16.27 26.18 6.78
CA GLN A 155 -15.58 25.21 7.65
C GLN A 155 -14.81 24.17 6.85
N ARG A 156 -15.41 23.63 5.78
CA ARG A 156 -14.75 22.70 4.87
C ARG A 156 -13.50 23.32 4.25
N ARG A 157 -13.58 24.58 3.78
CA ARG A 157 -12.43 25.29 3.21
C ARG A 157 -11.28 25.43 4.21
N GLN A 158 -11.56 25.72 5.48
CA GLN A 158 -10.53 25.79 6.53
C GLN A 158 -9.82 24.44 6.72
N LEU A 159 -10.57 23.33 6.77
CA LEU A 159 -9.98 21.99 6.85
C LEU A 159 -9.12 21.66 5.63
N VAL A 160 -9.58 22.01 4.42
CA VAL A 160 -8.79 21.81 3.19
C VAL A 160 -7.48 22.58 3.25
N VAL A 161 -7.51 23.87 3.59
CA VAL A 161 -6.29 24.69 3.69
C VAL A 161 -5.32 24.10 4.70
N TRP A 162 -5.79 23.71 5.89
CA TRP A 162 -4.95 23.09 6.90
C TRP A 162 -4.34 21.76 6.43
N LEU A 163 -5.14 20.85 5.87
CA LEU A 163 -4.65 19.56 5.37
C LEU A 163 -3.69 19.71 4.18
N SER A 164 -3.91 20.74 3.34
CA SER A 164 -2.97 21.14 2.28
C SER A 164 -1.65 21.64 2.85
N VAL A 165 -1.68 22.48 3.90
CA VAL A 165 -0.46 22.92 4.61
C VAL A 165 0.28 21.72 5.20
N CYS A 166 -0.41 20.78 5.85
CA CYS A 166 0.21 19.55 6.35
C CYS A 166 0.85 18.71 5.24
N SER A 167 0.18 18.58 4.09
CA SER A 167 0.73 17.88 2.93
C SER A 167 1.98 18.58 2.40
N GLY A 168 1.94 19.90 2.23
CA GLY A 168 3.09 20.72 1.84
C GLY A 168 4.24 20.64 2.84
N TRP A 169 3.95 20.57 4.14
CA TRP A 169 4.96 20.43 5.18
C TRP A 169 5.73 19.12 5.06
N VAL A 170 5.01 18.00 4.85
CA VAL A 170 5.63 16.68 4.63
C VAL A 170 6.39 16.64 3.31
N PHE A 171 5.88 17.29 2.26
CA PHE A 171 6.60 17.45 1.00
C PHE A 171 7.97 18.12 1.23
N VAL A 172 7.99 19.26 1.91
CA VAL A 172 9.23 19.98 2.23
C VAL A 172 10.13 19.14 3.14
N LEU A 173 9.57 18.44 4.12
CA LEU A 173 10.33 17.55 5.00
C LEU A 173 11.07 16.46 4.22
N VAL A 174 10.41 15.84 3.24
CA VAL A 174 11.03 14.84 2.36
C VAL A 174 12.19 15.48 1.59
N VAL A 175 12.01 16.66 0.98
CA VAL A 175 13.06 17.37 0.24
C VAL A 175 14.25 17.72 1.13
N ILE A 176 14.03 18.29 2.32
CA ILE A 176 15.09 18.61 3.29
C ILE A 176 15.84 17.34 3.71
N GLY A 177 15.13 16.23 3.94
CA GLY A 177 15.76 14.93 4.21
C GLY A 177 16.61 14.43 3.05
N GLY A 178 16.18 14.67 1.81
CA GLY A 178 16.97 14.40 0.60
C GLY A 178 18.25 15.23 0.55
N ILE A 179 18.17 16.53 0.83
CA ILE A 179 19.34 17.41 0.90
C ILE A 179 20.30 16.91 1.98
N THR A 180 19.81 16.64 3.19
CA THR A 180 20.59 16.09 4.32
C THR A 180 21.33 14.82 3.92
N ARG A 181 20.74 13.97 3.07
CA ARG A 181 21.41 12.79 2.55
C ARG A 181 22.48 13.14 1.50
N LEU A 182 22.17 14.02 0.56
CA LEU A 182 23.07 14.40 -0.54
C LEU A 182 24.30 15.18 -0.05
N THR A 183 24.16 15.93 1.05
CA THR A 183 25.25 16.64 1.73
C THR A 183 26.01 15.77 2.75
N ARG A 184 25.61 14.50 2.92
CA ARG A 184 26.14 13.58 3.95
C ARG A 184 26.05 14.15 5.38
N SER A 185 24.98 14.90 5.64
CA SER A 185 24.76 15.56 6.93
C SER A 185 24.16 14.65 8.00
N GLY A 186 23.59 13.49 7.64
CA GLY A 186 22.70 12.71 8.51
C GLY A 186 23.31 12.06 9.76
N LEU A 187 24.59 12.30 10.08
CA LEU A 187 25.31 11.82 11.26
C LEU A 187 26.10 12.93 11.99
N SER A 188 25.92 14.19 11.60
CA SER A 188 26.58 15.37 12.17
C SER A 188 26.12 15.69 13.60
N MET A 189 24.88 15.36 13.96
CA MET A 189 24.31 15.55 15.30
C MET A 189 24.32 14.25 16.09
N THR A 190 25.28 14.14 17.02
CA THR A 190 25.46 12.97 17.90
C THR A 190 24.55 13.00 19.13
N SER A 191 24.16 14.20 19.60
CA SER A 191 23.19 14.36 20.69
C SER A 191 21.76 14.15 20.19
N TRP A 192 20.92 13.66 21.10
CA TRP A 192 19.47 13.61 20.89
C TRP A 192 18.74 13.98 22.19
N LYS A 193 17.99 15.08 22.14
CA LYS A 193 16.99 15.42 23.16
C LYS A 193 15.57 15.28 22.61
N PHE A 194 14.65 14.81 23.45
CA PHE A 194 13.25 14.65 23.06
C PHE A 194 12.55 15.98 22.76
N THR A 195 12.90 17.06 23.45
CA THR A 195 12.31 18.40 23.26
C THR A 195 12.86 19.15 22.05
N GLY A 196 13.93 18.65 21.43
CA GLY A 196 14.73 19.41 20.46
C GLY A 196 15.86 20.19 21.13
N GLU A 197 16.77 20.69 20.30
CA GLU A 197 17.99 21.43 20.70
C GLU A 197 18.07 22.68 19.82
N ALA A 198 18.34 23.84 20.42
CA ALA A 198 18.72 25.03 19.67
C ALA A 198 20.09 24.79 19.01
N PRO A 199 20.35 25.34 17.82
CA PRO A 199 21.67 25.25 17.23
C PRO A 199 22.67 26.04 18.11
N PRO A 200 23.94 25.60 18.19
CA PRO A 200 24.96 26.34 18.91
C PRO A 200 25.03 27.81 18.45
N SER A 201 25.16 28.72 19.40
CA SER A 201 25.05 30.16 19.19
C SER A 201 26.36 30.90 19.45
N SER A 202 27.25 30.34 20.28
CA SER A 202 28.59 30.89 20.52
C SER A 202 29.70 30.05 19.84
N PRO A 203 30.88 30.62 19.57
CA PRO A 203 32.04 29.87 19.10
C PRO A 203 32.41 28.68 20.00
N GLU A 204 32.31 28.84 21.31
CA GLU A 204 32.64 27.79 22.29
C GLU A 204 31.66 26.63 22.22
N GLU A 205 30.35 26.90 22.08
CA GLU A 205 29.34 25.86 21.90
C GLU A 205 29.56 25.07 20.60
N TRP A 206 29.96 25.76 19.52
CA TRP A 206 30.32 25.11 18.26
C TRP A 206 31.52 24.19 18.39
N GLU A 207 32.58 24.61 19.10
CA GLU A 207 33.75 23.76 19.33
C GLU A 207 33.40 22.52 20.18
N VAL A 208 32.48 22.62 21.14
CA VAL A 208 32.02 21.47 21.93
C VAL A 208 31.31 20.44 21.05
N GLU A 209 30.35 20.87 20.23
CA GLU A 209 29.66 19.94 19.32
C GLU A 209 30.61 19.39 18.24
N PHE A 210 31.52 20.22 17.73
CA PHE A 210 32.50 19.78 16.76
C PHE A 210 33.48 18.77 17.35
N ALA A 211 33.91 18.94 18.62
CA ALA A 211 34.72 17.96 19.33
C ALA A 211 34.01 16.60 19.47
N ARG A 212 32.68 16.59 19.71
CA ARG A 212 31.89 15.36 19.69
C ARG A 212 31.85 14.74 18.30
N TYR A 213 31.69 15.55 17.25
CA TYR A 213 31.69 15.06 15.88
C TYR A 213 33.04 14.46 15.47
N LYS A 214 34.16 15.07 15.89
CA LYS A 214 35.53 14.55 15.67
C LYS A 214 35.74 13.14 16.23
N ALA A 215 35.02 12.78 17.28
CA ALA A 215 35.07 11.45 17.88
C ALA A 215 34.23 10.40 17.13
N THR A 216 33.45 10.80 16.10
CA THR A 216 32.61 9.87 15.35
C THR A 216 33.38 9.08 14.30
N PRO A 217 32.93 7.85 13.97
CA PRO A 217 33.50 7.09 12.87
C PRO A 217 33.44 7.84 11.51
N GLU A 218 32.39 8.62 11.27
CA GLU A 218 32.24 9.37 10.00
C GLU A 218 33.34 10.43 9.85
N TYR A 219 33.64 11.18 10.91
CA TYR A 219 34.76 12.13 10.88
C TYR A 219 36.08 11.44 10.62
N LEU A 220 36.35 10.36 11.37
CA LEU A 220 37.59 9.60 11.26
C LEU A 220 37.79 8.95 9.89
N ALA A 221 36.71 8.55 9.21
CA ALA A 221 36.79 7.84 7.93
C ALA A 221 36.70 8.75 6.70
N ALA A 222 35.91 9.83 6.75
CA ALA A 222 35.55 10.61 5.56
C ALA A 222 35.78 12.12 5.66
N ASN A 223 35.84 12.69 6.87
CA ASN A 223 35.87 14.14 7.07
C ASN A 223 37.08 14.61 7.90
N GLN A 224 38.18 13.85 7.87
CA GLN A 224 39.41 14.24 8.56
C GLN A 224 39.95 15.57 8.01
N GLY A 225 40.28 16.50 8.91
CA GLY A 225 40.78 17.83 8.54
C GLY A 225 39.71 18.86 8.22
N MET A 226 38.42 18.50 8.34
CA MET A 226 37.30 19.44 8.20
C MET A 226 37.44 20.61 9.19
N THR A 227 37.06 21.80 8.75
CA THR A 227 36.99 23.01 9.57
C THR A 227 35.66 23.11 10.33
N VAL A 228 35.60 23.93 11.37
CA VAL A 228 34.34 24.16 12.11
C VAL A 228 33.25 24.75 11.22
N ASP A 229 33.60 25.55 10.21
CA ASP A 229 32.62 26.17 9.31
C ASP A 229 32.01 25.17 8.32
N GLU A 230 32.81 24.21 7.83
CA GLU A 230 32.30 23.07 7.06
C GLU A 230 31.41 22.16 7.92
N PHE A 231 31.77 21.96 9.19
CA PHE A 231 30.94 21.23 10.14
C PHE A 231 29.59 21.93 10.37
N LYS A 232 29.57 23.26 10.55
CA LYS A 232 28.32 24.05 10.67
C LYS A 232 27.38 23.78 9.50
N PHE A 233 27.91 23.77 8.27
CA PHE A 233 27.10 23.51 7.08
C PHE A 233 26.38 22.16 7.16
N ILE A 234 27.10 21.07 7.49
CA ILE A 234 26.46 19.76 7.59
C ILE A 234 25.51 19.67 8.80
N TYR A 235 25.86 20.30 9.92
CA TYR A 235 25.04 20.37 11.12
C TYR A 235 23.69 21.04 10.86
N PHE A 236 23.67 22.18 10.16
CA PHE A 236 22.44 22.93 9.91
C PHE A 236 21.41 22.15 9.08
N TRP A 237 21.84 21.37 8.09
CA TRP A 237 20.92 20.54 7.31
C TRP A 237 20.29 19.44 8.16
N GLU A 238 21.07 18.75 8.98
CA GLU A 238 20.54 17.73 9.87
C GLU A 238 19.63 18.33 10.95
N TRP A 239 20.09 19.39 11.61
CA TRP A 239 19.32 20.14 12.60
C TRP A 239 17.99 20.61 12.01
N GLY A 240 18.04 21.25 10.83
CA GLY A 240 16.87 21.74 10.12
C GLY A 240 15.88 20.63 9.80
N HIS A 241 16.35 19.50 9.27
CA HIS A 241 15.50 18.33 9.01
C HIS A 241 14.82 17.81 10.29
N ARG A 242 15.59 17.66 11.38
CA ARG A 242 15.09 17.18 12.67
C ARG A 242 14.08 18.14 13.29
N MET A 243 14.36 19.44 13.29
CA MET A 243 13.46 20.45 13.85
C MET A 243 12.20 20.62 13.01
N TRP A 244 12.31 20.57 11.68
CA TRP A 244 11.15 20.61 10.78
C TRP A 244 10.21 19.43 11.01
N GLY A 245 10.77 18.24 11.26
CA GLY A 245 10.00 17.04 11.62
C GLY A 245 9.29 17.16 12.97
N ARG A 246 9.91 17.81 13.97
CA ARG A 246 9.28 18.07 15.28
C ARG A 246 8.17 19.12 15.17
N ALA A 247 8.43 20.20 14.43
CA ALA A 247 7.46 21.26 14.18
C ALA A 247 6.19 20.73 13.50
N LEU A 248 6.30 19.71 12.65
CA LEU A 248 5.13 19.03 12.05
C LEU A 248 4.14 18.55 13.12
N GLY A 249 4.62 18.06 14.27
CA GLY A 249 3.77 17.66 15.38
C GLY A 249 2.81 18.77 15.80
N PHE A 250 3.30 20.01 15.93
CA PHE A 250 2.49 21.17 16.28
C PHE A 250 1.59 21.64 15.13
N VAL A 251 2.11 21.63 13.90
CA VAL A 251 1.36 22.02 12.67
C VAL A 251 0.15 21.12 12.45
N VAL A 252 0.23 19.85 12.84
CA VAL A 252 -0.90 18.91 12.78
C VAL A 252 -1.72 18.98 14.07
N ALA A 253 -1.11 18.91 15.26
CA ALA A 253 -1.81 18.77 16.53
C ALA A 253 -2.65 19.99 16.92
N LEU A 254 -2.09 21.21 16.85
CA LEU A 254 -2.78 22.40 17.34
C LEU A 254 -4.03 22.71 16.50
N PRO A 255 -3.98 22.75 15.15
CA PRO A 255 -5.18 22.98 14.38
C PRO A 255 -6.16 21.79 14.47
N ALA A 256 -5.69 20.54 14.58
CA ALA A 256 -6.57 19.40 14.79
C ALA A 256 -7.38 19.53 16.09
N ALA A 257 -6.73 19.93 17.19
CA ALA A 257 -7.39 20.17 18.48
C ALA A 257 -8.40 21.32 18.37
N TYR A 258 -8.01 22.42 17.71
CA TYR A 258 -8.91 23.55 17.43
C TYR A 258 -10.16 23.10 16.64
N PHE A 259 -9.99 22.38 15.53
CA PHE A 259 -11.11 21.92 14.72
C PHE A 259 -11.98 20.91 15.45
N ALA A 260 -11.40 20.03 16.28
CA ALA A 260 -12.15 19.12 17.12
C ALA A 260 -12.99 19.87 18.16
N ALA A 261 -12.40 20.85 18.86
CA ALA A 261 -13.10 21.69 19.83
C ALA A 261 -14.25 22.50 19.21
N ARG A 262 -14.14 22.86 17.92
CA ARG A 262 -15.19 23.54 17.15
C ARG A 262 -16.25 22.61 16.56
N GLY A 263 -16.20 21.31 16.85
CA GLY A 263 -17.12 20.31 16.29
C GLY A 263 -16.94 20.09 14.78
N MET A 264 -15.83 20.52 14.20
CA MET A 264 -15.53 20.39 12.76
C MET A 264 -14.92 19.03 12.42
N VAL A 265 -14.52 18.24 13.41
CA VAL A 265 -13.97 16.89 13.23
C VAL A 265 -15.01 15.88 13.68
N ASN A 266 -15.72 15.29 12.72
CA ASN A 266 -16.63 14.18 12.99
C ASN A 266 -15.89 12.85 13.18
N ALA A 267 -16.57 11.78 13.63
CA ALA A 267 -15.93 10.51 13.95
C ALA A 267 -15.18 9.86 12.76
N PRO A 268 -15.70 9.85 11.51
CA PRO A 268 -14.95 9.40 10.34
C PRO A 268 -13.62 10.15 10.13
N LEU A 269 -13.65 11.49 10.13
CA LEU A 269 -12.45 12.30 9.95
C LEU A 269 -11.50 12.14 11.15
N GLY A 270 -12.03 12.11 12.38
CA GLY A 270 -11.28 11.90 13.60
C GLY A 270 -10.47 10.61 13.57
N ARG A 271 -11.07 9.48 13.18
CA ARG A 271 -10.35 8.20 13.03
C ARG A 271 -9.22 8.29 12.00
N ARG A 272 -9.44 8.99 10.89
CA ARG A 272 -8.43 9.21 9.84
C ARG A 272 -7.27 10.06 10.35
N LEU A 273 -7.57 11.12 11.10
CA LEU A 273 -6.56 11.98 11.74
C LEU A 273 -5.78 11.21 12.82
N SER A 274 -6.44 10.42 13.66
CA SER A 274 -5.76 9.56 14.65
C SER A 274 -4.79 8.57 13.98
N LEU A 275 -5.18 7.97 12.86
CA LEU A 275 -4.27 7.13 12.06
C LEU A 275 -3.06 7.94 11.57
N LEU A 276 -3.26 9.16 11.05
CA LEU A 276 -2.18 10.03 10.60
C LEU A 276 -1.23 10.42 11.75
N PHE A 277 -1.76 10.72 12.95
CA PHE A 277 -0.93 10.95 14.14
C PHE A 277 -0.10 9.72 14.52
N LEU A 278 -0.71 8.53 14.51
CA LEU A 278 -0.01 7.29 14.80
C LEU A 278 1.11 7.03 13.77
N MET A 279 0.81 7.19 12.47
CA MET A 279 1.80 7.03 11.41
C MET A 279 2.93 8.07 11.55
N GLY A 280 2.62 9.33 11.86
CA GLY A 280 3.60 10.39 12.09
C GLY A 280 4.49 10.12 13.31
N GLY A 281 3.93 9.66 14.43
CA GLY A 281 4.72 9.25 15.60
C GLY A 281 5.65 8.06 15.27
N MET A 282 5.13 7.07 14.54
CA MET A 282 5.92 5.94 14.07
C MET A 282 7.03 6.38 13.09
N GLN A 283 6.79 7.40 12.26
CA GLN A 283 7.80 7.96 11.36
C GLN A 283 9.03 8.47 12.13
N GLY A 284 8.81 9.14 13.26
CA GLY A 284 9.88 9.58 14.15
C GLY A 284 10.69 8.41 14.70
N LEU A 285 10.01 7.33 15.12
CA LEU A 285 10.68 6.12 15.61
C LEU A 285 11.50 5.43 14.51
N VAL A 286 10.95 5.30 13.30
CA VAL A 286 11.66 4.76 12.13
C VAL A 286 12.87 5.64 11.79
N GLY A 287 12.74 6.96 11.86
CA GLY A 287 13.84 7.91 11.64
C GLY A 287 14.96 7.74 12.66
N TRP A 288 14.62 7.61 13.95
CA TRP A 288 15.59 7.31 15.00
C TRP A 288 16.30 5.96 14.75
N TRP A 289 15.54 4.92 14.40
CA TRP A 289 16.09 3.59 14.09
C TRP A 289 17.03 3.59 12.88
N MET A 290 16.75 4.43 11.88
CA MET A 290 17.60 4.68 10.73
C MET A 290 18.91 5.37 11.14
N VAL A 291 18.85 6.50 11.84
CA VAL A 291 20.05 7.26 12.23
C VAL A 291 20.95 6.46 13.16
N ARG A 292 20.38 5.75 14.14
CA ARG A 292 21.13 4.86 15.04
C ARG A 292 21.95 3.80 14.29
N SER A 293 21.57 3.44 13.07
CA SER A 293 22.33 2.47 12.27
C SER A 293 23.68 2.99 11.79
N GLY A 294 23.85 4.31 11.65
CA GLY A 294 25.07 4.90 11.10
C GLY A 294 26.21 5.08 12.10
N PHE A 295 25.93 4.93 13.40
CA PHE A 295 26.95 5.01 14.47
C PHE A 295 27.56 3.66 14.86
N ARG A 296 27.31 2.60 14.08
CA ARG A 296 27.98 1.31 14.29
C ARG A 296 29.38 1.35 13.68
N GLU A 297 30.30 0.60 14.27
CA GLU A 297 31.61 0.40 13.66
C GLU A 297 31.42 -0.19 12.25
N PRO A 298 32.02 0.43 11.22
CA PRO A 298 31.92 -0.07 9.87
C PRO A 298 32.64 -1.42 9.76
N GLU A 299 32.14 -2.30 8.89
CA GLU A 299 32.93 -3.44 8.45
C GLU A 299 34.19 -2.95 7.72
N GLN A 300 35.26 -3.75 7.70
CA GLN A 300 36.55 -3.35 7.14
C GLN A 300 36.40 -2.79 5.70
N GLY A 301 36.77 -1.52 5.53
CA GLY A 301 36.74 -0.81 4.24
C GLY A 301 35.44 -0.06 3.92
N GLU A 302 34.43 -0.05 4.80
CA GLU A 302 33.21 0.73 4.60
C GLU A 302 33.27 2.11 5.27
N VAL A 303 32.72 3.13 4.59
CA VAL A 303 32.48 4.44 5.20
C VAL A 303 31.23 4.37 6.08
N PRO A 304 31.30 4.79 7.35
CA PRO A 304 30.14 4.88 8.26
C PRO A 304 29.01 5.69 7.64
N ARG A 305 27.83 5.08 7.56
CA ARG A 305 26.64 5.69 6.97
C ARG A 305 25.39 4.99 7.46
N VAL A 306 24.26 5.68 7.39
CA VAL A 306 22.96 5.05 7.64
C VAL A 306 22.70 3.92 6.65
N SER A 307 22.12 2.82 7.14
CA SER A 307 21.75 1.67 6.32
C SER A 307 20.75 2.08 5.23
N THR A 308 21.10 1.81 3.97
CA THR A 308 20.24 2.09 2.80
C THR A 308 18.85 1.45 2.94
N TYR A 309 18.77 0.25 3.52
CA TYR A 309 17.48 -0.43 3.75
C TYR A 309 16.61 0.31 4.77
N ARG A 310 17.20 0.84 5.85
CA ARG A 310 16.45 1.61 6.86
C ARG A 310 16.02 2.97 6.31
N MET A 311 16.87 3.60 5.50
CA MET A 311 16.54 4.82 4.78
C MET A 311 15.40 4.61 3.79
N ALA A 312 15.43 3.51 3.03
CA ALA A 312 14.33 3.12 2.15
C ALA A 312 13.03 2.92 2.94
N GLY A 313 13.09 2.25 4.08
CA GLY A 313 11.95 2.07 4.98
C GLY A 313 11.39 3.40 5.48
N HIS A 314 12.25 4.31 5.92
CA HIS A 314 11.87 5.65 6.39
C HIS A 314 11.22 6.49 5.27
N LEU A 315 11.78 6.46 4.07
CA LEU A 315 11.23 7.17 2.93
C LEU A 315 9.88 6.57 2.50
N ALA A 316 9.76 5.24 2.47
CA ALA A 316 8.53 4.56 2.13
C ALA A 316 7.39 4.89 3.11
N SER A 317 7.68 4.92 4.42
CA SER A 317 6.69 5.33 5.42
C SER A 317 6.32 6.82 5.30
N ALA A 318 7.28 7.70 4.94
CA ALA A 318 6.99 9.10 4.63
C ALA A 318 6.04 9.24 3.43
N PHE A 319 6.28 8.49 2.35
CA PHE A 319 5.39 8.46 1.18
C PHE A 319 4.00 7.91 1.52
N ALA A 320 3.90 6.92 2.42
CA ALA A 320 2.61 6.42 2.87
C ALA A 320 1.82 7.48 3.68
N ILE A 321 2.50 8.22 4.57
CA ILE A 321 1.91 9.35 5.30
C ILE A 321 1.47 10.45 4.34
N TYR A 322 2.35 10.84 3.42
CA TYR A 322 2.07 11.86 2.42
C TYR A 322 0.88 11.47 1.54
N SER A 323 0.85 10.23 1.04
CA SER A 323 -0.28 9.69 0.27
C SER A 323 -1.58 9.79 1.06
N THR A 324 -1.54 9.41 2.33
CA THR A 324 -2.70 9.41 3.23
C THR A 324 -3.18 10.85 3.48
N LEU A 325 -2.28 11.80 3.66
CA LEU A 325 -2.58 13.23 3.82
C LEU A 325 -3.17 13.85 2.56
N VAL A 326 -2.51 13.69 1.41
CA VAL A 326 -3.01 14.20 0.11
C VAL A 326 -4.37 13.60 -0.19
N TRP A 327 -4.53 12.29 -0.01
CA TRP A 327 -5.82 11.63 -0.24
C TRP A 327 -6.91 12.13 0.71
N THR A 328 -6.58 12.41 1.97
CA THR A 328 -7.53 12.98 2.95
C THR A 328 -7.89 14.41 2.56
N THR A 329 -6.92 15.22 2.13
CA THR A 329 -7.13 16.57 1.61
C THR A 329 -8.09 16.56 0.42
N LEU A 330 -7.84 15.70 -0.57
CA LEU A 330 -8.73 15.54 -1.73
C LEU A 330 -10.12 15.03 -1.33
N SER A 331 -10.21 14.16 -0.33
CA SER A 331 -11.49 13.65 0.20
C SER A 331 -12.33 14.74 0.87
N VAL A 332 -11.70 15.68 1.56
CA VAL A 332 -12.39 16.82 2.19
C VAL A 332 -12.68 17.92 1.17
N ALA A 333 -11.78 18.16 0.21
CA ALA A 333 -11.96 19.19 -0.82
C ALA A 333 -13.04 18.80 -1.84
N PHE A 334 -13.07 17.52 -2.23
CA PHE A 334 -13.94 16.98 -3.27
C PHE A 334 -14.68 15.73 -2.75
N PRO A 335 -15.63 15.90 -1.81
CA PRO A 335 -16.31 14.80 -1.13
C PRO A 335 -17.15 13.90 -2.05
N VAL A 336 -17.59 14.45 -3.18
CA VAL A 336 -18.23 13.69 -4.27
C VAL A 336 -17.19 13.50 -5.39
N PRO A 337 -16.83 12.26 -5.74
CA PRO A 337 -15.86 12.02 -6.81
C PRO A 337 -16.34 12.62 -8.15
N PRO A 338 -15.44 13.22 -8.96
CA PRO A 338 -15.82 13.84 -10.25
C PRO A 338 -16.58 12.91 -11.20
N THR A 339 -16.25 11.62 -11.19
CA THR A 339 -16.93 10.57 -11.97
C THR A 339 -18.40 10.37 -11.60
N THR A 340 -18.77 10.69 -10.35
CA THR A 340 -20.16 10.55 -9.87
C THR A 340 -21.02 11.68 -10.40
N VAL A 341 -20.45 12.87 -10.52
CA VAL A 341 -21.13 14.07 -11.05
C VAL A 341 -21.25 13.99 -12.58
N ALA A 342 -20.25 13.42 -13.26
CA ALA A 342 -20.15 13.42 -14.72
C ALA A 342 -20.97 12.32 -15.46
N GLY A 343 -21.69 11.46 -14.74
CA GLY A 343 -22.58 10.45 -15.35
C GLY A 343 -21.94 9.10 -15.71
N LEU A 344 -22.74 8.21 -16.33
CA LEU A 344 -22.37 6.80 -16.55
C LEU A 344 -21.23 6.60 -17.55
N GLU A 345 -21.20 7.37 -18.63
CA GLU A 345 -20.13 7.29 -19.64
C GLU A 345 -18.77 7.69 -19.06
N ALA A 346 -18.75 8.77 -18.27
CA ALA A 346 -17.55 9.20 -17.56
C ALA A 346 -17.09 8.17 -16.54
N ALA A 347 -18.02 7.51 -15.84
CA ALA A 347 -17.69 6.42 -14.93
C ALA A 347 -17.12 5.19 -15.66
N HIS A 348 -17.59 4.89 -16.88
CA HIS A 348 -17.04 3.82 -17.72
C HIS A 348 -15.62 4.16 -18.19
N ALA A 349 -15.42 5.36 -18.76
CA ALA A 349 -14.11 5.84 -19.19
C ALA A 349 -13.09 5.86 -18.03
N ALA A 350 -13.50 6.32 -16.85
CA ALA A 350 -12.67 6.31 -15.65
C ALA A 350 -12.27 4.89 -15.19
N ARG A 351 -13.17 3.90 -15.32
CA ARG A 351 -12.85 2.49 -15.02
C ARG A 351 -11.84 1.92 -16.00
N LEU A 352 -12.00 2.20 -17.29
CA LEU A 352 -11.06 1.77 -18.33
C LEU A 352 -9.66 2.35 -18.10
N LEU A 353 -9.56 3.66 -17.86
CA LEU A 353 -8.29 4.30 -17.53
C LEU A 353 -7.70 3.76 -16.22
N GLY A 354 -8.55 3.59 -15.19
CA GLY A 354 -8.16 3.10 -13.87
C GLY A 354 -7.58 1.69 -13.86
N ARG A 355 -7.90 0.84 -14.85
CA ARG A 355 -7.28 -0.49 -15.02
C ARG A 355 -5.77 -0.39 -15.24
N TRP A 356 -5.33 0.66 -15.93
CA TRP A 356 -3.91 0.88 -16.28
C TRP A 356 -3.23 1.90 -15.36
N ALA A 357 -3.96 2.92 -14.89
CA ALA A 357 -3.41 3.94 -14.00
C ALA A 357 -2.97 3.38 -12.64
N ARG A 358 -3.70 2.40 -12.07
CA ARG A 358 -3.37 1.80 -10.77
C ARG A 358 -2.04 1.03 -10.76
N PRO A 359 -1.79 0.06 -11.67
CA PRO A 359 -0.48 -0.59 -11.71
C PRO A 359 0.63 0.39 -12.08
N LEU A 360 0.37 1.38 -12.95
CA LEU A 360 1.36 2.42 -13.25
C LEU A 360 1.72 3.25 -12.02
N ALA A 361 0.77 3.56 -11.13
CA ALA A 361 1.05 4.25 -9.88
C ALA A 361 1.98 3.45 -8.96
N VAL A 362 1.87 2.11 -8.97
CA VAL A 362 2.80 1.23 -8.25
C VAL A 362 4.19 1.30 -8.88
N VAL A 363 4.30 1.20 -10.21
CA VAL A 363 5.59 1.32 -10.92
C VAL A 363 6.24 2.66 -10.61
N LEU A 364 5.50 3.77 -10.71
CA LEU A 364 5.96 5.11 -10.41
C LEU A 364 6.44 5.22 -8.95
N GLY A 365 5.69 4.67 -8.00
CA GLY A 365 6.09 4.60 -6.60
C GLY A 365 7.40 3.82 -6.41
N VAL A 366 7.54 2.66 -7.07
CA VAL A 366 8.77 1.86 -7.05
C VAL A 366 9.94 2.61 -7.68
N THR A 367 9.73 3.34 -8.77
CA THR A 367 10.75 4.21 -9.40
C THR A 367 11.20 5.31 -8.45
N ALA A 368 10.27 5.98 -7.78
CA ALA A 368 10.60 6.99 -6.77
C ALA A 368 11.39 6.38 -5.60
N MET A 369 10.98 5.20 -5.11
CA MET A 369 11.67 4.51 -4.02
C MET A 369 13.05 3.98 -4.42
N SER A 370 13.25 3.52 -5.66
CA SER A 370 14.57 3.04 -6.10
C SER A 370 15.63 4.14 -6.09
N GLY A 371 15.23 5.40 -6.22
CA GLY A 371 16.12 6.57 -6.07
C GLY A 371 16.82 6.65 -4.71
N CYS A 372 16.20 6.14 -3.62
CA CYS A 372 16.86 6.12 -2.31
C CYS A 372 18.05 5.14 -2.28
N PHE A 373 18.01 4.05 -3.05
CA PHE A 373 19.13 3.13 -3.18
C PHE A 373 20.26 3.76 -4.00
N VAL A 374 19.92 4.52 -5.05
CA VAL A 374 20.89 5.30 -5.83
C VAL A 374 21.63 6.30 -4.95
N ALA A 375 20.91 7.08 -4.14
CA ALA A 375 21.51 8.02 -3.19
C ALA A 375 22.26 7.31 -2.04
N GLY A 376 21.75 6.17 -1.59
CA GLY A 376 22.32 5.35 -0.51
C GLY A 376 23.68 4.76 -0.87
N LYS A 377 23.82 4.28 -2.10
CA LYS A 377 25.04 3.67 -2.65
C LYS A 377 25.92 4.64 -3.42
N GLU A 378 25.55 5.92 -3.47
CA GLU A 378 26.20 6.95 -4.30
C GLU A 378 26.27 6.58 -5.79
N ALA A 379 25.37 5.71 -6.24
CA ALA A 379 25.39 5.15 -7.58
C ALA A 379 25.14 6.20 -8.68
N GLY A 380 24.56 7.35 -8.33
CA GLY A 380 24.40 8.46 -9.26
C GLY A 380 25.72 9.08 -9.75
N ARG A 381 26.84 8.82 -9.06
CA ARG A 381 28.20 9.30 -9.44
C ARG A 381 29.08 8.22 -10.08
N ALA A 382 28.52 7.03 -10.33
CA ALA A 382 29.31 5.89 -10.82
C ALA A 382 29.31 5.79 -12.35
N TYR A 383 28.16 5.97 -13.00
CA TYR A 383 28.04 5.98 -14.46
C TYR A 383 27.35 7.25 -14.93
N ASN A 384 28.12 8.16 -15.52
CA ASN A 384 27.70 9.55 -15.79
C ASN A 384 27.59 9.87 -17.28
N THR A 385 27.56 8.85 -18.15
CA THR A 385 27.09 8.99 -19.54
C THR A 385 25.63 8.56 -19.69
N TRP A 386 25.02 8.95 -20.81
CA TRP A 386 23.65 8.58 -21.20
C TRP A 386 23.54 8.60 -22.74
N PRO A 387 22.85 7.63 -23.37
CA PRO A 387 22.01 6.58 -22.77
C PRO A 387 22.78 5.37 -22.25
N ASP A 388 24.03 5.19 -22.66
CA ASP A 388 24.94 4.15 -22.19
C ASP A 388 25.39 4.40 -20.73
N MET A 389 26.11 3.45 -20.15
CA MET A 389 26.72 3.50 -18.83
C MET A 389 28.23 3.37 -18.98
N ASN A 390 28.88 4.49 -19.30
CA ASN A 390 30.32 4.63 -19.55
C ASN A 390 30.85 3.70 -20.67
N GLY A 391 30.22 3.73 -21.85
CA GLY A 391 30.57 2.91 -23.01
C GLY A 391 29.78 1.60 -23.12
N GLU A 392 29.05 1.21 -22.07
CA GLU A 392 28.33 -0.07 -22.01
C GLU A 392 26.80 0.15 -21.90
N TRP A 393 26.00 -0.51 -22.75
CA TRP A 393 24.53 -0.44 -22.63
C TRP A 393 23.98 -1.25 -21.46
N PHE A 394 24.64 -2.37 -21.15
CA PHE A 394 24.39 -3.18 -19.96
C PHE A 394 25.74 -3.28 -19.23
N PRO A 395 25.84 -2.78 -17.98
CA PRO A 395 27.13 -2.68 -17.34
C PRO A 395 27.69 -4.07 -17.06
N SER A 396 28.94 -4.34 -17.45
CA SER A 396 29.64 -5.60 -17.21
C SER A 396 29.71 -5.93 -15.71
N ALA A 397 29.80 -4.90 -14.87
CA ALA A 397 29.76 -5.01 -13.40
C ALA A 397 28.35 -5.23 -12.82
N TYR A 398 27.30 -5.41 -13.63
CA TYR A 398 25.93 -5.59 -13.13
C TYR A 398 25.81 -6.78 -12.17
N LEU A 399 26.47 -7.91 -12.47
CA LEU A 399 26.51 -9.08 -11.61
C LEU A 399 27.84 -9.13 -10.86
N SER A 400 27.77 -9.21 -9.53
CA SER A 400 28.93 -9.46 -8.69
C SER A 400 28.94 -10.92 -8.24
N GLU A 401 30.07 -11.60 -8.44
CA GLU A 401 30.29 -12.97 -7.94
C GLU A 401 30.36 -13.03 -6.41
N ARG A 402 30.60 -11.89 -5.75
CA ARG A 402 30.74 -11.79 -4.29
C ARG A 402 29.41 -11.59 -3.58
N LEU A 403 28.33 -11.26 -4.29
CA LEU A 403 27.03 -10.96 -3.71
C LEU A 403 25.98 -12.00 -4.12
N PRO A 404 25.16 -12.50 -3.17
CA PRO A 404 23.97 -13.26 -3.52
C PRO A 404 23.07 -12.46 -4.47
N ALA A 405 22.41 -13.14 -5.41
CA ALA A 405 21.65 -12.51 -6.50
C ALA A 405 20.67 -11.42 -6.03
N LEU A 406 19.95 -11.65 -4.92
CA LEU A 406 19.02 -10.66 -4.37
C LEU A 406 19.72 -9.42 -3.81
N ARG A 407 20.81 -9.60 -3.07
CA ARG A 407 21.61 -8.49 -2.52
C ARG A 407 22.25 -7.68 -3.63
N ASN A 408 22.71 -8.34 -4.70
CA ASN A 408 23.28 -7.67 -5.87
C ASN A 408 22.33 -6.60 -6.44
N LEU A 409 21.02 -6.85 -6.52
CA LEU A 409 20.06 -5.87 -7.05
C LEU A 409 20.00 -4.55 -6.26
N PHE A 410 20.32 -4.56 -4.96
CA PHE A 410 20.18 -3.40 -4.06
C PHE A 410 21.51 -2.87 -3.52
N GLU A 411 22.56 -3.68 -3.55
CA GLU A 411 23.86 -3.36 -2.95
C GLU A 411 24.98 -3.20 -4.00
N ASN A 412 24.79 -3.68 -5.24
CA ASN A 412 25.74 -3.42 -6.32
C ASN A 412 25.44 -2.05 -6.97
N THR A 413 26.44 -1.18 -6.99
CA THR A 413 26.34 0.18 -7.54
C THR A 413 25.88 0.21 -9.00
N ALA A 414 26.43 -0.66 -9.85
CA ALA A 414 26.06 -0.77 -11.25
C ALA A 414 24.62 -1.24 -11.41
N ALA A 415 24.23 -2.28 -10.67
CA ALA A 415 22.88 -2.82 -10.72
C ALA A 415 21.84 -1.81 -10.24
N VAL A 416 22.10 -1.13 -9.12
CA VAL A 416 21.20 -0.11 -8.55
C VAL A 416 20.96 1.02 -9.54
N GLN A 417 22.02 1.53 -10.18
CA GLN A 417 21.87 2.62 -11.13
C GLN A 417 21.16 2.17 -12.41
N PHE A 418 21.56 1.03 -12.98
CA PHE A 418 20.92 0.47 -14.17
C PHE A 418 19.43 0.22 -13.93
N ASN A 419 19.08 -0.42 -12.81
CA ASN A 419 17.69 -0.72 -12.45
C ASN A 419 16.86 0.55 -12.28
N HIS A 420 17.41 1.60 -11.66
CA HIS A 420 16.71 2.88 -11.56
C HIS A 420 16.47 3.53 -12.93
N ARG A 421 17.45 3.49 -13.85
CA ARG A 421 17.29 3.97 -15.24
C ARG A 421 16.19 3.18 -15.97
N MET A 422 16.20 1.85 -15.87
CA MET A 422 15.19 1.00 -16.51
C MET A 422 13.78 1.22 -15.94
N LEU A 423 13.66 1.43 -14.62
CA LEU A 423 12.41 1.81 -13.98
C LEU A 423 11.91 3.17 -14.46
N ALA A 424 12.79 4.15 -14.64
CA ALA A 424 12.46 5.46 -15.20
C ALA A 424 11.95 5.35 -16.65
N TYR A 425 12.62 4.59 -17.52
CA TYR A 425 12.15 4.36 -18.90
C TYR A 425 10.81 3.63 -18.93
N THR A 426 10.63 2.61 -18.09
CA THR A 426 9.36 1.88 -17.97
C THR A 426 8.24 2.83 -17.51
N THR A 427 8.54 3.73 -16.57
CA THR A 427 7.59 4.75 -16.09
C THR A 427 7.23 5.73 -17.21
N LEU A 428 8.23 6.24 -17.95
CA LEU A 428 8.02 7.14 -19.08
C LEU A 428 7.14 6.49 -20.16
N ALA A 429 7.47 5.27 -20.59
CA ALA A 429 6.71 4.53 -21.58
C ALA A 429 5.27 4.24 -21.09
N GLY A 430 5.13 3.85 -19.82
CA GLY A 430 3.84 3.61 -19.18
C GLY A 430 2.97 4.86 -19.12
N VAL A 431 3.53 6.01 -18.72
CA VAL A 431 2.81 7.30 -18.70
C VAL A 431 2.46 7.75 -20.12
N ALA A 432 3.37 7.65 -21.09
CA ALA A 432 3.10 8.01 -22.48
C ALA A 432 1.96 7.17 -23.07
N THR A 433 1.97 5.87 -22.80
CA THR A 433 0.91 4.94 -23.25
C THR A 433 -0.43 5.27 -22.56
N LEU A 434 -0.42 5.50 -21.25
CA LEU A 434 -1.62 5.88 -20.50
C LEU A 434 -2.18 7.21 -20.99
N TRP A 435 -1.31 8.19 -21.27
CA TRP A 435 -1.68 9.50 -21.80
C TRP A 435 -2.30 9.40 -23.18
N ARG A 436 -1.68 8.65 -24.11
CA ARG A 436 -2.20 8.38 -25.45
C ARG A 436 -3.58 7.73 -25.38
N TYR A 437 -3.70 6.66 -24.59
CA TYR A 437 -4.94 5.92 -24.41
C TYR A 437 -6.04 6.78 -23.76
N GLY A 438 -5.72 7.45 -22.66
CA GLY A 438 -6.68 8.29 -21.94
C GLY A 438 -7.11 9.52 -22.73
N SER A 439 -6.25 10.07 -23.59
CA SER A 439 -6.62 11.20 -24.47
C SER A 439 -7.68 10.83 -25.51
N GLN A 440 -7.83 9.54 -25.84
CA GLN A 440 -8.90 9.03 -26.72
C GLN A 440 -10.24 8.83 -25.98
N LEU A 441 -10.24 8.85 -24.65
CA LEU A 441 -11.44 8.70 -23.83
C LEU A 441 -12.13 10.07 -23.66
N THR A 442 -12.98 10.42 -24.61
CA THR A 442 -13.66 11.74 -24.68
C THR A 442 -14.55 12.03 -23.47
N ALA A 443 -15.11 10.99 -22.83
CA ALA A 443 -15.96 11.11 -21.65
C ALA A 443 -15.19 11.27 -20.32
N LEU A 444 -13.85 11.34 -20.31
CA LEU A 444 -13.11 11.56 -19.06
C LEU A 444 -13.48 12.90 -18.40
N PRO A 445 -13.68 12.92 -17.05
CA PRO A 445 -13.90 14.17 -16.33
C PRO A 445 -12.76 15.18 -16.56
N PRO A 446 -13.04 16.49 -16.63
CA PRO A 446 -12.01 17.52 -16.88
C PRO A 446 -10.84 17.46 -15.89
N ALA A 447 -11.10 17.21 -14.60
CA ALA A 447 -10.06 17.07 -13.58
C ALA A 447 -9.13 15.87 -13.85
N ALA A 448 -9.68 14.73 -14.28
CA ALA A 448 -8.90 13.56 -14.64
C ALA A 448 -8.04 13.82 -15.89
N ARG A 449 -8.61 14.52 -16.89
CA ARG A 449 -7.89 14.93 -18.10
C ARG A 449 -6.74 15.88 -17.77
N LEU A 450 -6.97 16.89 -16.93
CA LEU A 450 -5.93 17.79 -16.45
C LEU A 450 -4.79 17.02 -15.77
N CYS A 451 -5.12 16.12 -14.83
CA CYS A 451 -4.11 15.31 -14.15
C CYS A 451 -3.35 14.41 -15.14
N LEU A 452 -4.02 13.87 -16.17
CA LEU A 452 -3.38 13.04 -17.19
C LEU A 452 -2.38 13.82 -18.04
N HIS A 453 -2.73 15.03 -18.50
CA HIS A 453 -1.80 15.90 -19.22
C HIS A 453 -0.65 16.38 -18.33
N ALA A 454 -0.95 16.77 -17.10
CA ALA A 454 0.06 17.18 -16.13
C ALA A 454 1.03 16.03 -15.81
N LEU A 455 0.53 14.80 -15.70
CA LEU A 455 1.36 13.61 -15.45
C LEU A 455 2.35 13.38 -16.60
N ALA A 456 1.88 13.49 -17.85
CA ALA A 456 2.72 13.36 -19.03
C ALA A 456 3.83 14.44 -19.06
N ALA A 457 3.45 15.71 -18.90
CA ALA A 457 4.39 16.83 -18.90
C ALA A 457 5.41 16.73 -17.75
N ALA A 458 4.94 16.44 -16.53
CA ALA A 458 5.81 16.29 -15.37
C ALA A 458 6.76 15.09 -15.51
N THR A 459 6.34 14.00 -16.17
CA THR A 459 7.22 12.83 -16.40
C THR A 459 8.36 13.17 -17.35
N VAL A 460 8.10 13.92 -18.41
CA VAL A 460 9.16 14.40 -19.31
C VAL A 460 10.15 15.27 -18.54
N GLY A 461 9.66 16.28 -17.80
CA GLY A 461 10.51 17.14 -16.97
C GLY A 461 11.33 16.35 -15.94
N GLN A 462 10.73 15.34 -15.31
CA GLN A 462 11.40 14.50 -14.33
C GLN A 462 12.52 13.64 -14.93
N VAL A 463 12.29 13.06 -16.12
CA VAL A 463 13.32 12.28 -16.82
C VAL A 463 14.45 13.18 -17.29
N THR A 464 14.13 14.35 -17.88
CA THR A 464 15.14 15.35 -18.27
C THR A 464 15.98 15.76 -17.07
N LEU A 465 15.34 16.12 -15.95
CA LEU A 465 16.03 16.51 -14.72
C LEU A 465 16.91 15.38 -14.17
N GLY A 466 16.44 14.13 -14.24
CA GLY A 466 17.23 12.95 -13.82
C GLY A 466 18.47 12.75 -14.68
N ILE A 467 18.33 12.86 -16.01
CA ILE A 467 19.45 12.79 -16.95
C ILE A 467 20.44 13.94 -16.69
N THR A 468 19.96 15.18 -16.54
CA THR A 468 20.82 16.33 -16.24
C THR A 468 21.56 16.15 -14.92
N THR A 469 20.87 15.69 -13.86
CA THR A 469 21.48 15.39 -12.55
C THR A 469 22.60 14.36 -12.69
N LEU A 470 22.37 13.34 -13.52
CA LEU A 470 23.35 12.28 -13.79
C LEU A 470 24.55 12.81 -14.59
N LEU A 471 24.34 13.53 -15.69
CA LEU A 471 25.43 14.05 -16.52
C LEU A 471 26.31 15.08 -15.80
N THR A 472 25.80 15.72 -14.75
CA THR A 472 26.50 16.75 -13.97
C THR A 472 27.07 16.24 -12.64
N TYR A 473 27.17 14.92 -12.45
CA TYR A 473 27.74 14.30 -11.25
C TYR A 473 26.97 14.58 -9.94
N VAL A 474 25.64 14.68 -10.04
CA VAL A 474 24.71 14.85 -8.91
C VAL A 474 25.01 16.09 -8.06
N PRO A 475 24.91 17.32 -8.62
CA PRO A 475 24.90 18.53 -7.81
C PRO A 475 23.75 18.48 -6.82
N VAL A 476 23.97 18.91 -5.58
CA VAL A 476 22.97 18.80 -4.50
C VAL A 476 21.64 19.46 -4.88
N SER A 477 21.69 20.62 -5.55
CA SER A 477 20.51 21.34 -6.03
C SER A 477 19.70 20.52 -7.03
N LEU A 478 20.34 19.89 -8.01
CA LEU A 478 19.67 19.07 -9.02
C LEU A 478 19.16 17.75 -8.43
N GLY A 479 19.93 17.10 -7.56
CA GLY A 479 19.48 15.90 -6.84
C GLY A 479 18.25 16.17 -5.96
N ALA A 480 18.25 17.29 -5.23
CA ALA A 480 17.11 17.72 -4.42
C ALA A 480 15.90 18.10 -5.30
N ALA A 481 16.12 18.80 -6.41
CA ALA A 481 15.07 19.13 -7.37
C ALA A 481 14.48 17.85 -8.00
N HIS A 482 15.31 16.86 -8.33
CA HIS A 482 14.85 15.58 -8.86
C HIS A 482 13.97 14.83 -7.85
N GLN A 483 14.36 14.84 -6.56
CA GLN A 483 13.52 14.26 -5.52
C GLN A 483 12.19 15.01 -5.33
N ALA A 484 12.22 16.36 -5.37
CA ALA A 484 11.01 17.17 -5.32
C ALA A 484 10.10 16.91 -6.52
N GLY A 485 10.66 16.78 -7.73
CA GLY A 485 9.93 16.45 -8.94
C GLY A 485 9.27 15.06 -8.88
N ALA A 486 9.93 14.07 -8.26
CA ALA A 486 9.33 12.76 -8.01
C ALA A 486 8.10 12.86 -7.09
N MET A 487 8.17 13.69 -6.05
CA MET A 487 7.04 13.98 -5.16
C MET A 487 5.88 14.69 -5.88
N VAL A 488 6.19 15.66 -6.76
CA VAL A 488 5.18 16.32 -7.60
C VAL A 488 4.50 15.30 -8.51
N LEU A 489 5.29 14.48 -9.21
CA LEU A 489 4.77 13.46 -10.11
C LEU A 489 3.86 12.45 -9.38
N PHE A 490 4.28 12.01 -8.19
CA PHE A 490 3.48 11.15 -7.34
C PHE A 490 2.18 11.82 -6.87
N THR A 491 2.22 13.12 -6.55
CA THR A 491 1.03 13.91 -6.18
C THR A 491 0.02 14.00 -7.33
N ILE A 492 0.50 14.25 -8.55
CA ILE A 492 -0.35 14.29 -9.75
C ILE A 492 -0.98 12.92 -9.99
N MET A 493 -0.23 11.83 -9.83
CA MET A 493 -0.75 10.46 -9.94
C MET A 493 -1.85 10.20 -8.90
N LEU A 494 -1.67 10.60 -7.63
CA LEU A 494 -2.72 10.51 -6.61
C LEU A 494 -3.96 11.31 -7.01
N GLY A 495 -3.79 12.53 -7.55
CA GLY A 495 -4.87 13.35 -8.08
C GLY A 495 -5.62 12.69 -9.23
N LEU A 496 -4.90 12.05 -10.16
CA LEU A 496 -5.50 11.28 -11.26
C LEU A 496 -6.32 10.11 -10.70
N LEU A 497 -5.74 9.30 -9.82
CA LEU A 497 -6.40 8.15 -9.20
C LEU A 497 -7.65 8.56 -8.40
N TYR A 498 -7.58 9.68 -7.70
CA TYR A 498 -8.73 10.24 -6.98
C TYR A 498 -9.83 10.69 -7.96
N SER A 499 -9.45 11.37 -9.04
CA SER A 499 -10.37 11.91 -10.05
C SER A 499 -11.08 10.83 -10.86
N ILE A 500 -10.49 9.63 -10.99
CA ILE A 500 -11.08 8.47 -11.68
C ILE A 500 -11.62 7.41 -10.72
N LYS A 501 -11.66 7.70 -9.41
CA LYS A 501 -12.23 6.80 -8.42
C LYS A 501 -13.67 6.47 -8.84
N PRO A 502 -14.06 5.18 -8.89
CA PRO A 502 -15.44 4.85 -9.16
C PRO A 502 -16.34 5.43 -8.06
N ALA A 503 -17.50 5.96 -8.44
CA ALA A 503 -18.56 6.26 -7.49
C ALA A 503 -18.77 5.05 -6.55
N PRO A 504 -19.00 5.25 -5.24
CA PRO A 504 -19.49 4.18 -4.37
C PRO A 504 -20.72 3.60 -5.06
N SER A 505 -20.59 2.40 -5.60
CA SER A 505 -21.43 2.09 -6.74
C SER A 505 -22.86 1.79 -6.29
N LEU A 506 -23.83 2.43 -6.95
CA LEU A 506 -25.16 1.85 -7.17
C LEU A 506 -25.06 0.40 -7.70
N GLY A 507 -23.91 -0.01 -8.23
CA GLY A 507 -23.56 -1.39 -8.56
C GLY A 507 -23.40 -2.32 -7.35
N THR A 508 -22.89 -1.84 -6.21
CA THR A 508 -22.88 -2.57 -4.94
C THR A 508 -24.31 -2.72 -4.45
N PHE A 509 -25.11 -1.65 -4.56
CA PHE A 509 -26.54 -1.70 -4.25
C PHE A 509 -27.32 -2.64 -5.19
N ARG A 510 -27.11 -2.57 -6.52
CA ARG A 510 -27.73 -3.45 -7.52
C ARG A 510 -27.25 -4.89 -7.43
N LEU A 511 -25.97 -5.16 -7.16
CA LEU A 511 -25.46 -6.52 -6.94
C LEU A 511 -25.94 -7.09 -5.61
N LEU A 512 -26.13 -6.28 -4.57
CA LEU A 512 -26.72 -6.72 -3.31
C LEU A 512 -28.23 -6.98 -3.47
N VAL A 513 -28.95 -6.11 -4.19
CA VAL A 513 -30.36 -6.32 -4.53
C VAL A 513 -30.55 -7.50 -5.48
N ALA A 514 -29.64 -7.74 -6.43
CA ALA A 514 -29.73 -8.89 -7.35
C ALA A 514 -29.29 -10.21 -6.70
N LYS A 515 -28.34 -10.17 -5.74
CA LYS A 515 -27.82 -11.36 -5.05
C LYS A 515 -28.66 -11.75 -3.83
N TYR A 516 -29.39 -10.81 -3.23
CA TYR A 516 -30.16 -11.03 -1.98
C TYR A 516 -31.61 -10.52 -2.02
N GLY A 517 -32.03 -9.78 -3.05
CA GLY A 517 -33.42 -9.39 -3.25
C GLY A 517 -34.17 -10.43 -4.06
N THR A 518 -35.42 -10.73 -3.67
CA THR A 518 -36.33 -11.44 -4.57
C THR A 518 -36.68 -10.52 -5.76
N PRO A 519 -37.09 -11.07 -6.91
CA PRO A 519 -37.45 -10.29 -8.09
C PRO A 519 -38.47 -9.17 -7.80
N ALA A 520 -39.36 -9.37 -6.82
CA ALA A 520 -40.33 -8.39 -6.37
C ALA A 520 -39.70 -7.18 -5.66
N THR A 521 -38.69 -7.39 -4.81
CA THR A 521 -37.92 -6.29 -4.17
C THR A 521 -37.08 -5.51 -5.16
N ALA A 522 -36.51 -6.17 -6.18
CA ALA A 522 -35.78 -5.49 -7.24
C ALA A 522 -36.71 -4.60 -8.08
N ALA A 523 -37.92 -5.09 -8.41
CA ALA A 523 -38.92 -4.33 -9.15
C ALA A 523 -39.50 -3.15 -8.35
N ALA A 524 -39.78 -3.32 -7.05
CA ALA A 524 -40.29 -2.24 -6.20
C ALA A 524 -39.27 -1.11 -6.01
N VAL A 525 -37.99 -1.43 -5.83
CA VAL A 525 -36.93 -0.43 -5.64
C VAL A 525 -36.56 0.28 -6.95
N LEU A 526 -36.58 -0.43 -8.09
CA LEU A 526 -36.41 0.18 -9.41
C LEU A 526 -37.63 1.03 -9.81
N GLY A 527 -38.84 0.65 -9.39
CA GLY A 527 -40.06 1.44 -9.58
C GLY A 527 -40.07 2.75 -8.79
N ILE A 528 -39.58 2.72 -7.54
CA ILE A 528 -39.42 3.94 -6.72
C ILE A 528 -38.31 4.86 -7.29
N GLY A 529 -37.26 4.28 -7.87
CA GLY A 529 -36.24 5.05 -8.59
C GLY A 529 -36.76 5.76 -9.84
N GLY A 530 -37.79 5.19 -10.51
CA GLY A 530 -38.43 5.80 -11.67
C GLY A 530 -39.39 6.95 -11.32
N THR A 531 -40.06 6.88 -10.18
CA THR A 531 -40.96 7.97 -9.73
C THR A 531 -40.22 9.16 -9.14
N VAL A 532 -39.03 8.97 -8.55
CA VAL A 532 -38.19 10.06 -8.04
C VAL A 532 -37.48 10.83 -9.16
N VAL A 533 -37.23 10.22 -10.32
CA VAL A 533 -36.63 10.90 -11.49
C VAL A 533 -37.66 11.71 -12.30
N ASN A 534 -38.96 11.48 -12.11
CA ASN A 534 -40.03 12.26 -12.75
C ASN A 534 -40.64 13.34 -11.84
N MET A 535 -40.01 13.65 -10.70
CA MET A 535 -40.41 14.73 -9.81
C MET A 535 -39.30 15.79 -9.58
N HIS A 536 -38.32 15.87 -10.48
CA HIS A 536 -37.40 17.01 -10.58
C HIS A 536 -37.27 17.52 -12.00
#